data_AF-A0A0M0K8H9-F1
#
_entry.id   AF-A0A0M0K8H9-F1
#
_cell.length_a   1.000
_cell.length_b   1.000
_cell.length_c   1.000
_cell.angle_alpha   90.00
_cell.angle_beta   90.00
_cell.angle_gamma   90.00
#
_symmetry.space_group_name_H-M   'P 1'
#
loop_
_entity.id
_entity.type
_entity.pdbx_description
1 polymer ?
#
loop_
_entity_poly.entity_id
_entity_poly.type
_entity_poly.pdbx_seq_one_letter_code
_entity_poly.pdbx_strand_id
1 'polypeptide(L)'
;MRSRSPVGGLEFMALSQRAAFIPLRLSEDERSLLRVLEGALAVSEYTDKVDILSYRNDKAARVQEQLGNVLAAVSGMVVAALGNRGQQLVQGRTLPENFDLFCAVFEVGRRYKVMNPDKMRSTYGKLMHMLQDAQSTEIQHAIGFRVVRAMLTVRRELEDMSATELLEDADLEAAVRAVLPGESAEAKREATTRLVAKYGGGDAAACARIERVLVSLADDEALTLAHVAPVERMLQLLHDEFDPTSAEKGFSLAISAGRQGARLTHSHEMQFAYVEQSLRLWGAILSQLPQMWSLAEADLLDGGGYRLRDTGQGIHRVQAAPHVGRFMHHVLSRLQSQCKGDWVGSSAVHLGDNDVPNALVWIDKYTQIPRILEPILACIDGLERLADAPGMLAYIEGGWGDVRSLRKSILGDFFRHAFDGSGADNFYDAGSCIDGRLTSAWNWCSKLPKKNYQHIFKMTGFVGFDGEFTK
;
A
#
# COMPACT_ATOMS: atom_id res chain seq x y z
N MET A 1 15.25 -10.25 14.41
CA MET A 1 16.39 -9.76 13.60
C MET A 1 15.98 -8.48 12.88
N ARG A 2 16.78 -7.39 12.94
CA ARG A 2 16.48 -6.11 12.27
C ARG A 2 17.16 -6.13 10.89
N SER A 3 16.40 -6.15 9.79
CA SER A 3 16.98 -5.86 8.47
C SER A 3 17.48 -4.41 8.48
N ARG A 4 18.63 -4.14 7.87
CA ARG A 4 19.18 -2.77 7.76
C ARG A 4 19.08 -2.32 6.31
N SER A 5 18.46 -1.16 6.10
CA SER A 5 18.48 -0.46 4.82
C SER A 5 19.91 -0.06 4.44
N PRO A 6 20.29 -0.13 3.13
CA PRO A 6 21.54 0.42 2.63
C PRO A 6 21.64 1.95 2.79
N VAL A 7 20.52 2.67 2.89
CA VAL A 7 20.49 4.10 3.24
C VAL A 7 20.23 4.21 4.74
N GLY A 8 21.32 4.20 5.51
CA GLY A 8 21.30 4.17 6.98
C GLY A 8 20.20 5.04 7.61
N GLY A 9 19.31 4.41 8.38
CA GLY A 9 18.30 5.10 9.18
C GLY A 9 16.96 4.36 9.34
N LEU A 10 16.59 3.51 8.37
CA LEU A 10 15.34 2.74 8.47
C LEU A 10 15.57 1.45 9.28
N GLU A 11 15.15 1.49 10.54
CA GLU A 11 15.09 0.30 11.39
C GLU A 11 13.74 -0.38 11.21
N PHE A 12 13.77 -1.63 10.75
CA PHE A 12 12.60 -2.46 10.52
C PHE A 12 12.21 -3.22 11.80
N MET A 13 10.91 -3.42 12.02
CA MET A 13 10.42 -4.36 13.03
C MET A 13 11.04 -5.74 12.82
N ALA A 14 11.34 -6.43 13.92
CA ALA A 14 11.84 -7.79 13.83
C ALA A 14 10.83 -8.71 13.13
N LEU A 15 11.31 -9.65 12.31
CA LEU A 15 10.45 -10.58 11.59
C LEU A 15 9.47 -11.34 12.51
N SER A 16 9.90 -11.71 13.71
CA SER A 16 9.05 -12.35 14.72
C SER A 16 7.86 -11.48 15.15
N GLN A 17 8.04 -10.16 15.23
CA GLN A 17 6.97 -9.20 15.51
C GLN A 17 6.09 -8.98 14.28
N ARG A 18 6.69 -8.90 13.08
CA ARG A 18 5.98 -8.76 11.81
C ARG A 18 5.05 -9.94 11.54
N ALA A 19 5.44 -11.16 11.90
CA ALA A 19 4.66 -12.38 11.67
C ALA A 19 3.22 -12.35 12.21
N ALA A 20 2.95 -11.51 13.23
CA ALA A 20 1.62 -11.28 13.75
C ALA A 20 0.68 -10.57 12.76
N PHE A 21 1.25 -9.87 11.78
CA PHE A 21 0.55 -9.05 10.77
C PHE A 21 0.70 -9.60 9.34
N ILE A 22 1.60 -10.56 9.11
CA ILE A 22 1.82 -11.17 7.79
C ILE A 22 0.69 -12.17 7.51
N PRO A 23 -0.15 -11.94 6.48
CA PRO A 23 -1.19 -12.89 6.10
C PRO A 23 -0.59 -14.22 5.66
N LEU A 24 -1.26 -15.33 6.00
CA LEU A 24 -0.88 -16.62 5.45
C LEU A 24 -1.32 -16.70 3.97
N ARG A 25 -0.38 -17.06 3.08
CA ARG A 25 -0.58 -17.19 1.62
C ARG A 25 -1.80 -18.05 1.30
N LEU A 26 -2.61 -17.68 0.32
CA LEU A 26 -3.83 -18.44 0.01
C LEU A 26 -3.54 -19.86 -0.50
N SER A 27 -4.30 -20.84 0.00
CA SER A 27 -4.37 -22.19 -0.57
C SER A 27 -5.15 -22.20 -1.90
N GLU A 28 -5.12 -23.31 -2.63
CA GLU A 28 -5.86 -23.42 -3.90
C GLU A 28 -7.39 -23.34 -3.70
N ASP A 29 -7.90 -23.93 -2.62
CA ASP A 29 -9.29 -23.80 -2.22
C ASP A 29 -9.65 -22.35 -1.90
N GLU A 30 -8.78 -21.63 -1.17
CA GLU A 30 -9.00 -20.21 -0.85
C GLU A 30 -8.92 -19.33 -2.10
N ARG A 31 -8.07 -19.64 -3.07
CA ARG A 31 -8.05 -18.94 -4.37
C ARG A 31 -9.36 -19.09 -5.13
N SER A 32 -10.03 -20.24 -5.00
CA SER A 32 -11.36 -20.43 -5.57
C SER A 32 -12.41 -19.54 -4.87
N LEU A 33 -12.33 -19.39 -3.55
CA LEU A 33 -13.18 -18.46 -2.78
C LEU A 33 -12.89 -17.00 -3.12
N LEU A 34 -11.63 -16.65 -3.40
CA LEU A 34 -11.27 -15.29 -3.84
C LEU A 34 -11.97 -14.95 -5.17
N ARG A 35 -11.97 -15.85 -6.14
CA ARG A 35 -12.66 -15.63 -7.43
C ARG A 35 -14.16 -15.43 -7.26
N VAL A 36 -14.78 -16.18 -6.35
CA VAL A 36 -16.19 -16.00 -5.96
C VAL A 36 -16.41 -14.59 -5.40
N LEU A 37 -15.55 -14.14 -4.48
CA LEU A 37 -15.66 -12.80 -3.90
C LEU A 37 -15.50 -11.70 -4.95
N GLU A 38 -14.47 -11.80 -5.80
CA GLU A 38 -14.19 -10.81 -6.82
C GLU A 38 -15.36 -10.69 -7.81
N GLY A 39 -15.94 -11.81 -8.23
CA GLY A 39 -17.14 -11.82 -9.05
C GLY A 39 -18.32 -11.15 -8.34
N ALA A 40 -18.59 -11.49 -7.08
CA ALA A 40 -19.72 -10.96 -6.33
C ALA A 40 -19.59 -9.45 -6.10
N LEU A 41 -18.38 -8.97 -5.80
CA LEU A 41 -18.10 -7.54 -5.65
C LEU A 41 -18.16 -6.78 -6.98
N ALA A 42 -17.81 -7.42 -8.10
CA ALA A 42 -17.85 -6.79 -9.43
C ALA A 42 -19.27 -6.47 -9.88
N VAL A 43 -20.25 -7.32 -9.54
CA VAL A 43 -21.67 -7.12 -9.90
C VAL A 43 -22.48 -6.37 -8.83
N SER A 44 -21.86 -6.07 -7.68
CA SER A 44 -22.53 -5.40 -6.57
C SER A 44 -22.54 -3.88 -6.75
N GLU A 45 -23.68 -3.23 -6.49
CA GLU A 45 -23.83 -1.76 -6.45
C GLU A 45 -23.93 -1.25 -5.00
N TYR A 46 -23.31 -1.96 -4.05
CA TYR A 46 -23.52 -1.77 -2.61
C TYR A 46 -23.34 -0.31 -2.16
N THR A 47 -22.18 0.28 -2.44
CA THR A 47 -21.87 1.65 -2.02
C THR A 47 -22.78 2.66 -2.69
N ASP A 48 -23.14 2.46 -3.96
CA ASP A 48 -24.00 3.39 -4.71
C ASP A 48 -25.43 3.44 -4.13
N LYS A 49 -25.90 2.35 -3.53
CA LYS A 49 -27.23 2.25 -2.91
C LYS A 49 -27.22 2.60 -1.42
N VAL A 50 -26.14 2.32 -0.71
CA VAL A 50 -26.06 2.53 0.75
C VAL A 50 -25.58 3.95 1.10
N ASP A 51 -24.55 4.44 0.41
CA ASP A 51 -23.86 5.71 0.73
C ASP A 51 -24.53 6.91 0.05
N ILE A 52 -25.85 7.02 0.22
CA ILE A 52 -26.65 8.16 -0.25
C ILE A 52 -26.97 9.12 0.90
N LEU A 53 -26.83 10.43 0.65
CA LEU A 53 -27.33 11.46 1.55
C LEU A 53 -28.87 11.51 1.45
N SER A 54 -29.55 10.91 2.42
CA SER A 54 -31.01 10.86 2.47
C SER A 54 -31.53 11.41 3.79
N TYR A 55 -32.62 12.18 3.73
CA TYR A 55 -33.37 12.63 4.90
C TYR A 55 -34.23 11.51 5.52
N ARG A 56 -34.42 10.40 4.81
CA ARG A 56 -35.12 9.21 5.32
C ARG A 56 -34.17 8.36 6.16
N ASN A 57 -34.65 7.89 7.30
CA ASN A 57 -33.88 7.04 8.22
C ASN A 57 -34.04 5.55 7.89
N ASP A 58 -33.79 5.18 6.63
CA ASP A 58 -33.97 3.83 6.07
C ASP A 58 -32.64 3.16 5.69
N LYS A 59 -31.51 3.72 6.16
CA LYS A 59 -30.17 3.18 5.87
C LYS A 59 -30.01 1.73 6.29
N ALA A 60 -30.48 1.37 7.49
CA ALA A 60 -30.41 0.00 7.98
C ALA A 60 -31.13 -0.99 7.06
N ALA A 61 -32.33 -0.63 6.59
CA ALA A 61 -33.07 -1.45 5.62
C ALA A 61 -32.31 -1.62 4.30
N ARG A 62 -31.73 -0.53 3.76
CA ARG A 62 -30.88 -0.60 2.55
C ARG A 62 -29.66 -1.49 2.75
N VAL A 63 -28.98 -1.37 3.90
CA VAL A 63 -27.84 -2.21 4.25
C VAL A 63 -28.25 -3.68 4.30
N GLN A 64 -29.37 -4.02 4.94
CA GLN A 64 -29.88 -5.39 5.03
C GLN A 64 -30.17 -5.96 3.63
N GLU A 65 -30.86 -5.20 2.79
CA GLU A 65 -31.17 -5.61 1.42
C GLU A 65 -29.91 -5.83 0.59
N GLN A 66 -28.99 -4.84 0.57
CA GLN A 66 -27.78 -4.92 -0.25
C GLN A 66 -26.80 -5.98 0.26
N LEU A 67 -26.68 -6.17 1.58
CA LEU A 67 -25.88 -7.24 2.15
C LEU A 67 -26.48 -8.61 1.78
N GLY A 68 -27.81 -8.76 1.90
CA GLY A 68 -28.51 -9.98 1.46
C GLY A 68 -28.27 -10.30 -0.01
N ASN A 69 -28.31 -9.29 -0.90
CA ASN A 69 -28.02 -9.45 -2.32
C ASN A 69 -26.58 -9.91 -2.57
N VAL A 70 -25.59 -9.34 -1.86
CA VAL A 70 -24.19 -9.78 -1.97
C VAL A 70 -24.01 -11.21 -1.47
N LEU A 71 -24.60 -11.57 -0.33
CA LEU A 71 -24.53 -12.93 0.21
C LEU A 71 -25.18 -13.95 -0.73
N ALA A 72 -26.32 -13.62 -1.33
CA ALA A 72 -26.98 -14.46 -2.34
C ALA A 72 -26.12 -14.60 -3.61
N ALA A 73 -25.48 -13.53 -4.07
CA ALA A 73 -24.55 -13.58 -5.20
C ALA A 73 -23.35 -14.48 -4.91
N VAL A 74 -22.75 -14.37 -3.70
CA VAL A 74 -21.69 -15.27 -3.24
C VAL A 74 -22.17 -16.72 -3.26
N SER A 75 -23.34 -17.02 -2.70
CA SER A 75 -23.93 -18.36 -2.71
C SER A 75 -24.08 -18.92 -4.13
N GLY A 76 -24.60 -18.14 -5.08
CA GLY A 76 -24.71 -18.56 -6.48
C GLY A 76 -23.35 -18.80 -7.15
N MET A 77 -22.39 -17.90 -6.92
CA MET A 77 -21.04 -18.03 -7.47
C MET A 77 -20.25 -19.20 -6.87
N VAL A 78 -20.49 -19.56 -5.61
CA VAL A 78 -19.91 -20.76 -4.98
C VAL A 78 -20.35 -22.02 -5.71
N VAL A 79 -21.65 -22.13 -6.04
CA VAL A 79 -22.16 -23.26 -6.82
C VAL A 79 -21.53 -23.30 -8.21
N ALA A 80 -21.43 -22.15 -8.88
CA ALA A 80 -20.80 -22.06 -10.20
C ALA A 80 -19.30 -22.40 -10.19
N ALA A 81 -18.55 -21.94 -9.19
CA ALA A 81 -17.11 -22.11 -9.11
C ALA A 81 -16.68 -23.49 -8.59
N LEU A 82 -17.45 -24.10 -7.69
CA LEU A 82 -17.08 -25.34 -6.99
C LEU A 82 -17.94 -26.56 -7.39
N GLY A 83 -18.90 -26.40 -8.31
CA GLY A 83 -19.77 -27.48 -8.79
C GLY A 83 -20.51 -28.21 -7.66
N ASN A 84 -20.43 -29.54 -7.66
CA ASN A 84 -21.11 -30.39 -6.66
C ASN A 84 -20.74 -30.04 -5.21
N ARG A 85 -19.47 -29.68 -4.95
CA ARG A 85 -19.01 -29.24 -3.63
C ARG A 85 -19.68 -27.93 -3.23
N GLY A 86 -19.79 -26.98 -4.16
CA GLY A 86 -20.50 -25.72 -3.94
C GLY A 86 -21.98 -25.92 -3.68
N GLN A 87 -22.62 -26.84 -4.42
CA GLN A 87 -24.02 -27.21 -4.20
C GLN A 87 -24.24 -27.79 -2.80
N GLN A 88 -23.39 -28.70 -2.33
CA GLN A 88 -23.47 -29.24 -0.96
C GLN A 88 -23.28 -28.18 0.13
N LEU A 89 -22.49 -27.14 -0.16
CA LEU A 89 -22.23 -26.05 0.77
C LEU A 89 -23.41 -25.08 0.90
N VAL A 90 -24.30 -24.98 -0.09
CA VAL A 90 -25.34 -23.93 -0.15
C VAL A 90 -26.77 -24.50 -0.20
N GLN A 91 -26.97 -25.65 -0.83
CA GLN A 91 -28.31 -26.19 -1.11
C GLN A 91 -29.05 -26.53 0.18
N GLY A 92 -30.30 -26.03 0.27
CA GLY A 92 -31.16 -26.27 1.43
C GLY A 92 -30.75 -25.52 2.69
N ARG A 93 -29.72 -24.66 2.61
CA ARG A 93 -29.24 -23.85 3.73
C ARG A 93 -29.68 -22.39 3.59
N THR A 94 -30.10 -21.82 4.70
CA THR A 94 -30.36 -20.40 4.89
C THR A 94 -29.06 -19.60 4.95
N LEU A 95 -29.15 -18.26 4.91
CA LEU A 95 -27.97 -17.41 5.04
C LEU A 95 -27.22 -17.62 6.38
N PRO A 96 -27.91 -17.69 7.55
CA PRO A 96 -27.23 -17.98 8.81
C PRO A 96 -26.50 -19.33 8.83
N GLU A 97 -27.07 -20.37 8.20
CA GLU A 97 -26.45 -21.70 8.14
C GLU A 97 -25.18 -21.73 7.26
N ASN A 98 -24.95 -20.69 6.45
CA ASN A 98 -23.78 -20.52 5.60
C ASN A 98 -22.77 -19.50 6.15
N PHE A 99 -22.89 -19.09 7.42
CA PHE A 99 -22.06 -18.01 7.96
C PHE A 99 -20.55 -18.31 7.84
N ASP A 100 -20.10 -19.54 8.11
CA ASP A 100 -18.69 -19.93 8.03
C ASP A 100 -18.11 -19.74 6.62
N LEU A 101 -18.91 -20.05 5.59
CA LEU A 101 -18.55 -19.84 4.19
C LEU A 101 -18.38 -18.35 3.90
N PHE A 102 -19.33 -17.51 4.31
CA PHE A 102 -19.25 -16.06 4.08
C PHE A 102 -18.06 -15.43 4.81
N CYS A 103 -17.84 -15.79 6.07
CA CYS A 103 -16.67 -15.36 6.84
C CYS A 103 -15.37 -15.77 6.16
N ALA A 104 -15.31 -16.98 5.60
CA ALA A 104 -14.13 -17.44 4.86
C ALA A 104 -13.90 -16.66 3.57
N VAL A 105 -14.94 -16.42 2.78
CA VAL A 105 -14.87 -15.65 1.53
C VAL A 105 -14.37 -14.23 1.81
N PHE A 106 -14.95 -13.51 2.78
CA PHE A 106 -14.55 -12.13 3.09
C PHE A 106 -13.15 -12.03 3.70
N GLU A 107 -12.77 -12.96 4.58
CA GLU A 107 -11.44 -12.99 5.17
C GLU A 107 -10.35 -13.29 4.13
N VAL A 108 -10.61 -14.18 3.17
CA VAL A 108 -9.70 -14.43 2.04
C VAL A 108 -9.47 -13.17 1.21
N GLY A 109 -10.53 -12.39 0.93
CA GLY A 109 -10.41 -11.12 0.22
C GLY A 109 -9.53 -10.11 0.95
N ARG A 110 -9.69 -10.02 2.28
CA ARG A 110 -8.86 -9.16 3.14
C ARG A 110 -7.39 -9.59 3.10
N ARG A 111 -7.09 -10.87 3.33
CA ARG A 111 -5.71 -11.39 3.21
C ARG A 111 -5.11 -11.13 1.83
N TYR A 112 -5.88 -11.38 0.77
CA TYR A 112 -5.41 -11.17 -0.59
C TYR A 112 -5.00 -9.73 -0.85
N LYS A 113 -5.81 -8.76 -0.39
CA LYS A 113 -5.49 -7.34 -0.52
C LYS A 113 -4.21 -6.95 0.23
N VAL A 114 -4.03 -7.42 1.47
CA VAL A 114 -2.82 -7.12 2.25
C VAL A 114 -1.56 -7.68 1.56
N MET A 115 -1.64 -8.92 1.03
CA MET A 115 -0.53 -9.53 0.28
C MET A 115 -0.32 -8.90 -1.11
N ASN A 116 -1.33 -8.25 -1.68
CA ASN A 116 -1.30 -7.69 -3.03
C ASN A 116 -1.93 -6.28 -3.05
N PRO A 117 -1.24 -5.26 -2.49
CA PRO A 117 -1.80 -3.90 -2.37
C PRO A 117 -2.28 -3.30 -3.70
N ASP A 118 -1.72 -3.73 -4.83
CA ASP A 118 -2.11 -3.26 -6.16
C ASP A 118 -3.39 -3.87 -6.73
N LYS A 119 -3.93 -4.90 -6.10
CA LYS A 119 -5.12 -5.63 -6.57
C LYS A 119 -6.38 -5.12 -5.89
N MET A 120 -7.54 -5.52 -6.42
CA MET A 120 -8.88 -5.12 -5.93
C MET A 120 -9.08 -3.59 -5.81
N ARG A 121 -8.48 -2.80 -6.73
CA ARG A 121 -8.49 -1.32 -6.66
C ARG A 121 -9.90 -0.73 -6.59
N SER A 122 -10.84 -1.28 -7.36
CA SER A 122 -12.24 -0.80 -7.42
C SER A 122 -13.21 -1.54 -6.49
N THR A 123 -12.80 -2.67 -5.90
CA THR A 123 -13.71 -3.57 -5.18
C THR A 123 -13.41 -3.69 -3.69
N TYR A 124 -12.17 -3.48 -3.26
CA TYR A 124 -11.81 -3.64 -1.85
C TYR A 124 -12.48 -2.59 -0.95
N GLY A 125 -12.60 -1.35 -1.40
CA GLY A 125 -13.33 -0.32 -0.63
C GLY A 125 -14.80 -0.70 -0.40
N LYS A 126 -15.46 -1.26 -1.42
CA LYS A 126 -16.82 -1.79 -1.33
C LYS A 126 -16.92 -2.92 -0.31
N LEU A 127 -15.96 -3.85 -0.32
CA LEU A 127 -15.86 -4.91 0.69
C LEU A 127 -15.74 -4.32 2.10
N MET A 128 -14.81 -3.40 2.33
CA MET A 128 -14.59 -2.83 3.66
C MET A 128 -15.79 -2.02 4.16
N HIS A 129 -16.42 -1.23 3.29
CA HIS A 129 -17.63 -0.49 3.62
C HIS A 129 -18.80 -1.41 3.99
N MET A 130 -18.99 -2.50 3.23
CA MET A 130 -19.99 -3.52 3.56
C MET A 130 -19.70 -4.19 4.91
N LEU A 131 -18.45 -4.60 5.15
CA LEU A 131 -18.07 -5.23 6.41
C LEU A 131 -18.21 -4.28 7.61
N GLN A 132 -17.93 -3.00 7.41
CA GLN A 132 -18.11 -1.95 8.40
C GLN A 132 -19.58 -1.79 8.79
N ASP A 133 -20.51 -1.74 7.82
CA ASP A 133 -21.94 -1.65 8.13
C ASP A 133 -22.46 -2.92 8.84
N ALA A 134 -21.93 -4.08 8.45
CA ALA A 134 -22.25 -5.36 9.08
C ALA A 134 -21.73 -5.51 10.52
N GLN A 135 -20.92 -4.56 11.02
CA GLN A 135 -20.54 -4.50 12.44
C GLN A 135 -21.62 -3.92 13.34
N SER A 136 -22.59 -3.19 12.77
CA SER A 136 -23.66 -2.60 13.59
C SER A 136 -24.56 -3.68 14.21
N THR A 137 -24.93 -3.48 15.48
CA THR A 137 -25.74 -4.45 16.24
C THR A 137 -27.08 -4.73 15.57
N GLU A 138 -27.73 -3.70 15.01
CA GLU A 138 -28.99 -3.82 14.27
C GLU A 138 -28.86 -4.78 13.07
N ILE A 139 -27.78 -4.66 12.29
CA ILE A 139 -27.55 -5.51 11.13
C ILE A 139 -27.17 -6.93 11.55
N GLN A 140 -26.32 -7.08 12.59
CA GLN A 140 -25.98 -8.40 13.13
C GLN A 140 -27.21 -9.15 13.63
N HIS A 141 -28.15 -8.47 14.28
CA HIS A 141 -29.41 -9.05 14.72
C HIS A 141 -30.30 -9.46 13.54
N ALA A 142 -30.35 -8.64 12.48
CA ALA A 142 -31.16 -8.91 11.32
C ALA A 142 -30.64 -10.09 10.46
N ILE A 143 -29.32 -10.19 10.28
CA ILE A 143 -28.71 -11.29 9.52
C ILE A 143 -28.49 -12.54 10.37
N GLY A 144 -28.44 -12.41 11.70
CA GLY A 144 -28.32 -13.52 12.64
C GLY A 144 -26.90 -14.03 12.89
N PHE A 145 -25.87 -13.37 12.37
CA PHE A 145 -24.46 -13.76 12.55
C PHE A 145 -23.48 -12.59 12.34
N ARG A 146 -22.21 -12.80 12.70
CA ARG A 146 -21.12 -11.85 12.44
C ARG A 146 -20.31 -12.31 11.24
N VAL A 147 -20.20 -11.45 10.22
CA VAL A 147 -19.50 -11.75 8.95
C VAL A 147 -17.98 -11.50 8.99
N VAL A 148 -17.48 -10.84 10.02
CA VAL A 148 -16.05 -10.50 10.17
C VAL A 148 -15.40 -11.46 11.16
N ARG A 149 -14.40 -12.19 10.69
CA ARG A 149 -13.46 -12.93 11.53
C ARG A 149 -12.06 -12.29 11.45
N ALA A 150 -11.22 -12.62 12.41
CA ALA A 150 -9.80 -12.24 12.38
C ALA A 150 -9.09 -12.90 11.19
N MET A 151 -8.17 -12.17 10.56
CA MET A 151 -7.36 -12.70 9.46
C MET A 151 -6.43 -13.82 9.95
N LEU A 152 -6.18 -14.80 9.10
CA LEU A 152 -5.18 -15.83 9.34
C LEU A 152 -3.78 -15.29 9.04
N THR A 153 -2.91 -15.27 10.04
CA THR A 153 -1.55 -14.76 9.93
C THR A 153 -0.54 -15.87 10.13
N VAL A 154 0.71 -15.63 9.72
CA VAL A 154 1.83 -16.56 9.92
C VAL A 154 1.98 -16.91 11.41
N ARG A 155 1.91 -15.92 12.31
CA ARG A 155 2.02 -16.17 13.75
C ARG A 155 0.95 -17.14 14.24
N ARG A 156 -0.31 -16.92 13.84
CA ARG A 156 -1.44 -17.74 14.25
C ARG A 156 -1.32 -19.18 13.74
N GLU A 157 -0.89 -19.34 12.49
CA GLU A 157 -0.63 -20.66 11.91
C GLU A 157 0.46 -21.42 12.69
N LEU A 158 1.55 -20.74 13.07
CA LEU A 158 2.62 -21.33 13.87
C LEU A 158 2.19 -21.65 15.31
N GLU A 159 1.34 -20.81 15.92
CA GLU A 159 0.74 -21.09 17.23
C GLU A 159 -0.13 -22.34 17.18
N ASP A 160 -0.99 -22.47 16.16
CA ASP A 160 -1.83 -23.65 15.95
C ASP A 160 -1.00 -24.92 15.71
N MET A 161 0.23 -24.79 15.20
CA MET A 161 1.18 -25.89 15.00
C MET A 161 2.11 -26.13 16.19
N SER A 162 2.10 -25.27 17.22
CA SER A 162 3.11 -25.26 18.28
C SER A 162 4.56 -25.22 17.74
N ALA A 163 4.79 -24.40 16.71
CA ALA A 163 6.07 -24.31 15.98
C ALA A 163 6.63 -22.87 15.97
N THR A 164 6.35 -22.09 17.01
CA THR A 164 6.62 -20.65 17.03
C THR A 164 8.10 -20.31 17.13
N GLU A 165 8.91 -21.27 17.60
CA GLU A 165 10.37 -21.21 17.64
C GLU A 165 10.97 -21.09 16.23
N LEU A 166 10.23 -21.42 15.17
CA LEU A 166 10.65 -21.19 13.78
C LEU A 166 11.01 -19.73 13.53
N LEU A 167 10.32 -18.78 14.18
CA LEU A 167 10.55 -17.33 14.01
C LEU A 167 11.90 -16.85 14.57
N GLU A 168 12.58 -17.70 15.33
CA GLU A 168 13.88 -17.43 15.96
C GLU A 168 14.98 -18.36 15.42
N ASP A 169 14.66 -19.22 14.45
CA ASP A 169 15.62 -20.16 13.88
C ASP A 169 16.68 -19.44 13.03
N ALA A 170 17.94 -19.89 13.15
CA ALA A 170 19.07 -19.32 12.43
C ALA A 170 18.97 -19.49 10.90
N ASP A 171 18.28 -20.53 10.42
CA ASP A 171 18.08 -20.75 8.98
C ASP A 171 16.97 -19.86 8.40
N LEU A 172 16.16 -19.20 9.23
CA LEU A 172 14.99 -18.46 8.77
C LEU A 172 15.36 -17.33 7.81
N GLU A 173 16.38 -16.55 8.13
CA GLU A 173 16.81 -15.43 7.28
C GLU A 173 17.14 -15.90 5.86
N ALA A 174 17.95 -16.95 5.74
CA ALA A 174 18.31 -17.53 4.45
C ALA A 174 17.08 -18.07 3.70
N ALA A 175 16.14 -18.69 4.41
CA ALA A 175 14.93 -19.25 3.84
C ALA A 175 13.94 -18.18 3.32
N VAL A 176 13.87 -17.00 3.94
CA VAL A 176 12.87 -15.98 3.57
C VAL A 176 13.43 -14.89 2.65
N ARG A 177 14.75 -14.65 2.66
CA ARG A 177 15.40 -13.58 1.87
C ARG A 177 14.91 -13.56 0.42
N ALA A 178 14.62 -12.36 -0.10
CA ALA A 178 14.34 -12.17 -1.52
C ALA A 178 15.59 -12.56 -2.34
N VAL A 179 15.39 -13.27 -3.45
CA VAL A 179 16.47 -13.63 -4.39
C VAL A 179 16.46 -12.57 -5.48
N LEU A 180 17.53 -11.79 -5.59
CA LEU A 180 17.62 -10.74 -6.60
C LEU A 180 17.98 -11.31 -7.98
N PRO A 181 17.69 -10.59 -9.08
CA PRO A 181 18.10 -11.01 -10.41
C PRO A 181 19.61 -11.27 -10.49
N GLY A 182 20.00 -12.48 -10.92
CA GLY A 182 21.41 -12.90 -11.00
C GLY A 182 21.95 -13.58 -9.75
N GLU A 183 21.20 -13.66 -8.65
CA GLU A 183 21.60 -14.40 -7.45
C GLU A 183 21.17 -15.88 -7.50
N SER A 184 21.95 -16.75 -6.85
CA SER A 184 21.58 -18.16 -6.66
C SER A 184 20.52 -18.31 -5.56
N ALA A 185 19.48 -19.11 -5.85
CA ALA A 185 18.47 -19.50 -4.87
C ALA A 185 18.84 -20.76 -4.05
N GLU A 186 20.06 -21.28 -4.18
CA GLU A 186 20.49 -22.54 -3.56
C GLU A 186 20.47 -22.49 -2.04
N ALA A 187 21.13 -21.51 -1.43
CA ALA A 187 21.15 -21.35 0.03
C ALA A 187 19.73 -21.21 0.62
N LYS A 188 18.83 -20.51 -0.09
CA LYS A 188 17.42 -20.38 0.28
C LYS A 188 16.70 -21.72 0.26
N ARG A 189 16.90 -22.53 -0.78
CA ARG A 189 16.30 -23.87 -0.91
C ARG A 189 16.80 -24.83 0.17
N GLU A 190 18.09 -24.80 0.47
CA GLU A 190 18.68 -25.64 1.52
C GLU A 190 18.14 -25.28 2.90
N ALA A 191 18.12 -23.99 3.24
CA ALA A 191 17.56 -23.50 4.50
C ALA A 191 16.07 -23.85 4.63
N THR A 192 15.29 -23.67 3.56
CA THR A 192 13.87 -24.07 3.51
C THR A 192 13.72 -25.57 3.79
N THR A 193 14.50 -26.42 3.13
CA THR A 193 14.46 -27.87 3.34
C THR A 193 14.75 -28.25 4.79
N ARG A 194 15.76 -27.63 5.42
CA ARG A 194 16.11 -27.88 6.82
C ARG A 194 14.98 -27.48 7.77
N LEU A 195 14.37 -26.30 7.57
CA LEU A 195 13.26 -25.82 8.39
C LEU A 195 12.01 -26.69 8.23
N VAL A 196 11.65 -27.08 7.01
CA VAL A 196 10.50 -27.96 6.75
C VAL A 196 10.70 -29.33 7.41
N ALA A 197 11.89 -29.92 7.29
CA ALA A 197 12.19 -31.19 7.95
C ALA A 197 12.13 -31.08 9.48
N LYS A 198 12.69 -30.00 10.05
CA LYS A 198 12.76 -29.77 11.49
C LYS A 198 11.38 -29.53 12.11
N TYR A 199 10.59 -28.63 11.53
CA TYR A 199 9.31 -28.18 12.09
C TYR A 199 8.10 -28.95 11.57
N GLY A 200 8.23 -29.65 10.43
CA GLY A 200 7.20 -30.56 9.92
C GLY A 200 7.23 -31.95 10.55
N GLY A 201 8.32 -32.32 11.23
CA GLY A 201 8.42 -33.59 11.96
C GLY A 201 8.25 -34.85 11.09
N GLY A 202 8.42 -34.73 9.77
CA GLY A 202 8.20 -35.81 8.80
C GLY A 202 6.73 -36.08 8.44
N ASP A 203 5.76 -35.38 9.05
CA ASP A 203 4.36 -35.46 8.64
C ASP A 203 4.12 -34.59 7.39
N ALA A 204 3.54 -35.20 6.34
CA ALA A 204 3.38 -34.53 5.06
C ALA A 204 2.46 -33.29 5.14
N ALA A 205 1.42 -33.33 5.98
CA ALA A 205 0.52 -32.20 6.15
C ALA A 205 1.18 -31.06 6.93
N ALA A 206 1.91 -31.36 7.99
CA ALA A 206 2.69 -30.39 8.75
C ALA A 206 3.80 -29.76 7.89
N CYS A 207 4.54 -30.56 7.11
CA CYS A 207 5.54 -30.06 6.17
C CYS A 207 4.92 -29.04 5.18
N ALA A 208 3.78 -29.35 4.58
CA ALA A 208 3.10 -28.44 3.65
C ALA A 208 2.66 -27.11 4.33
N ARG A 209 2.26 -27.17 5.61
CA ARG A 209 1.92 -25.97 6.38
C ARG A 209 3.16 -25.12 6.70
N ILE A 210 4.28 -25.75 7.07
CA ILE A 210 5.57 -25.03 7.26
C ILE A 210 6.05 -24.40 5.95
N GLU A 211 5.98 -25.13 4.83
CA GLU A 211 6.31 -24.58 3.51
C GLU A 211 5.46 -23.34 3.20
N ARG A 212 4.15 -23.42 3.44
CA ARG A 212 3.23 -22.29 3.27
C ARG A 212 3.60 -21.10 4.16
N VAL A 213 3.99 -21.34 5.40
CA VAL A 213 4.49 -20.29 6.32
C VAL A 213 5.74 -19.63 5.75
N LEU A 214 6.77 -20.40 5.37
CA LEU A 214 8.03 -19.88 4.86
C LEU A 214 7.84 -19.08 3.58
N VAL A 215 6.99 -19.57 2.67
CA VAL A 215 6.64 -18.85 1.45
C VAL A 215 5.88 -17.56 1.76
N SER A 216 4.98 -17.54 2.76
CA SER A 216 4.27 -16.31 3.16
C SER A 216 5.23 -15.25 3.72
N LEU A 217 6.21 -15.67 4.53
CA LEU A 217 7.26 -14.78 5.04
C LEU A 217 8.16 -14.25 3.91
N ALA A 218 8.51 -15.11 2.94
CA ALA A 218 9.31 -14.72 1.78
C ALA A 218 8.58 -13.74 0.86
N ASP A 219 7.28 -13.95 0.62
CA ASP A 219 6.45 -13.04 -0.16
C ASP A 219 6.36 -11.67 0.51
N ASP A 220 6.20 -11.62 1.84
CA ASP A 220 6.16 -10.38 2.62
C ASP A 220 7.47 -9.59 2.57
N GLU A 221 8.61 -10.29 2.65
CA GLU A 221 9.93 -9.66 2.51
C GLU A 221 10.13 -9.09 1.10
N ALA A 222 9.75 -9.85 0.06
CA ALA A 222 9.81 -9.37 -1.31
C ALA A 222 8.90 -8.15 -1.55
N LEU A 223 7.67 -8.18 -0.99
CA LEU A 223 6.73 -7.07 -1.07
C LEU A 223 7.27 -5.81 -0.39
N THR A 224 7.81 -5.96 0.82
CA THR A 224 8.40 -4.88 1.60
C THR A 224 9.57 -4.25 0.85
N LEU A 225 10.46 -5.08 0.29
CA LEU A 225 11.58 -4.62 -0.51
C LEU A 225 11.10 -3.86 -1.77
N ALA A 226 10.11 -4.40 -2.49
CA ALA A 226 9.57 -3.74 -3.68
C ALA A 226 8.97 -2.36 -3.37
N HIS A 227 8.38 -2.16 -2.19
CA HIS A 227 7.81 -0.86 -1.80
C HIS A 227 8.87 0.12 -1.29
N VAL A 228 9.90 -0.36 -0.59
CA VAL A 228 10.93 0.50 0.02
C VAL A 228 12.05 0.84 -0.96
N ALA A 229 12.44 -0.07 -1.86
CA ALA A 229 13.57 0.13 -2.78
C ALA A 229 13.45 1.38 -3.67
N PRO A 230 12.28 1.73 -4.24
CA PRO A 230 12.13 2.97 -5.00
C PRO A 230 12.43 4.22 -4.16
N VAL A 231 12.04 4.22 -2.88
CA VAL A 231 12.31 5.34 -1.97
C VAL A 231 13.80 5.45 -1.68
N GLU A 232 14.47 4.34 -1.39
CA GLU A 232 15.92 4.30 -1.14
C GLU A 232 16.72 4.76 -2.37
N ARG A 233 16.31 4.34 -3.57
CA ARG A 233 16.91 4.78 -4.84
C ARG A 233 16.75 6.28 -5.06
N MET A 234 15.57 6.84 -4.74
CA MET A 234 15.36 8.29 -4.85
C MET A 234 16.17 9.07 -3.82
N LEU A 235 16.34 8.56 -2.60
CA LEU A 235 17.24 9.14 -1.59
C LEU A 235 18.70 9.12 -2.07
N GLN A 236 19.14 8.01 -2.65
CA GLN A 236 20.49 7.90 -3.20
C GLN A 236 20.70 8.92 -4.33
N LEU A 237 19.78 9.02 -5.28
CA LEU A 237 19.84 9.99 -6.37
C LEU A 237 19.80 11.45 -5.89
N LEU A 238 19.07 11.75 -4.81
CA LEU A 238 19.09 13.09 -4.20
C LEU A 238 20.50 13.45 -3.71
N HIS A 239 21.16 12.55 -2.98
CA HIS A 239 22.51 12.77 -2.43
C HIS A 239 23.61 12.72 -3.49
N ASP A 240 23.48 11.88 -4.53
CA ASP A 240 24.49 11.74 -5.58
C ASP A 240 24.48 12.93 -6.56
N GLU A 241 23.29 13.50 -6.83
CA GLU A 241 23.13 14.53 -7.86
C GLU A 241 23.02 15.95 -7.30
N PHE A 242 22.77 16.14 -6.00
CA PHE A 242 22.62 17.47 -5.38
C PHE A 242 23.43 17.59 -4.08
N ASP A 243 24.19 18.68 -3.95
CA ASP A 243 24.83 19.02 -2.68
C ASP A 243 23.78 19.67 -1.74
N PRO A 244 23.71 19.30 -0.46
CA PRO A 244 22.69 19.81 0.46
C PRO A 244 22.80 21.32 0.73
N THR A 245 24.00 21.90 0.63
CA THR A 245 24.30 23.28 1.06
C THR A 245 24.66 24.21 -0.09
N SER A 246 25.19 23.66 -1.18
CA SER A 246 25.74 24.42 -2.30
C SER A 246 25.02 24.10 -3.61
N ALA A 247 24.12 25.01 -4.01
CA ALA A 247 23.41 24.87 -5.28
C ALA A 247 24.35 25.00 -6.49
N GLU A 248 24.37 23.97 -7.34
CA GLU A 248 24.98 24.06 -8.67
C GLU A 248 24.20 25.05 -9.56
N LYS A 249 24.92 25.82 -10.39
CA LYS A 249 24.32 26.81 -11.28
C LYS A 249 23.30 26.15 -12.22
N GLY A 250 22.04 26.56 -12.13
CA GLY A 250 20.95 26.03 -12.95
C GLY A 250 20.20 24.83 -12.34
N PHE A 251 20.72 24.22 -11.28
CA PHE A 251 20.15 23.04 -10.63
C PHE A 251 19.79 23.26 -9.15
N SER A 252 19.58 24.52 -8.75
CA SER A 252 19.05 24.84 -7.42
C SER A 252 17.66 24.22 -7.21
N LEU A 253 17.47 23.62 -6.04
CA LEU A 253 16.17 23.09 -5.59
C LEU A 253 15.27 24.16 -4.95
N ALA A 254 15.67 25.44 -4.92
CA ALA A 254 14.85 26.47 -4.30
C ALA A 254 13.47 26.60 -4.98
N ILE A 255 12.43 26.81 -4.17
CA ILE A 255 11.05 27.04 -4.61
C ILE A 255 10.50 28.32 -3.99
N SER A 256 9.53 28.95 -4.64
CA SER A 256 8.88 30.15 -4.13
C SER A 256 7.39 30.10 -4.37
N ALA A 257 6.62 30.41 -3.33
CA ALA A 257 5.17 30.42 -3.40
C ALA A 257 4.68 31.34 -4.54
N GLY A 258 3.73 30.85 -5.33
CA GLY A 258 3.18 31.55 -6.50
C GLY A 258 4.01 31.41 -7.78
N ARG A 259 5.21 30.80 -7.74
CA ARG A 259 6.02 30.53 -8.95
C ARG A 259 5.88 29.08 -9.39
N GLN A 260 5.60 28.87 -10.69
CA GLN A 260 5.48 27.54 -11.31
C GLN A 260 4.47 26.61 -10.59
N GLY A 261 3.52 27.18 -9.85
CA GLY A 261 2.50 26.46 -9.09
C GLY A 261 2.90 26.04 -7.68
N ALA A 262 4.13 26.36 -7.23
CA ALA A 262 4.57 26.12 -5.87
C ALA A 262 3.75 26.93 -4.87
N ARG A 263 3.48 26.34 -3.70
CA ARG A 263 2.76 26.99 -2.60
C ARG A 263 3.63 27.19 -1.36
N LEU A 264 4.74 26.46 -1.29
CA LEU A 264 5.78 26.64 -0.29
C LEU A 264 6.92 27.53 -0.83
N THR A 265 7.65 28.16 0.10
CA THR A 265 8.87 28.91 -0.21
C THR A 265 10.01 28.32 0.60
N HIS A 266 10.99 27.73 -0.06
CA HIS A 266 12.16 27.11 0.55
C HIS A 266 13.43 27.56 -0.17
N SER A 267 14.51 27.76 0.60
CA SER A 267 15.85 27.80 0.03
C SER A 267 16.23 26.44 -0.56
N HIS A 268 17.36 26.36 -1.27
CA HIS A 268 17.87 25.09 -1.77
C HIS A 268 18.07 24.06 -0.65
N GLU A 269 18.76 24.46 0.42
CA GLU A 269 19.04 23.62 1.59
C GLU A 269 17.76 23.16 2.30
N MET A 270 16.79 24.07 2.47
CA MET A 270 15.49 23.73 3.06
C MET A 270 14.71 22.74 2.18
N GLN A 271 14.71 22.93 0.86
CA GLN A 271 14.03 22.00 -0.04
C GLN A 271 14.71 20.63 -0.06
N PHE A 272 16.05 20.59 -0.08
CA PHE A 272 16.81 19.35 0.02
C PHE A 272 16.41 18.58 1.29
N ALA A 273 16.47 19.23 2.45
CA ALA A 273 16.10 18.64 3.73
C ALA A 273 14.63 18.19 3.75
N TYR A 274 13.71 18.99 3.19
CA TYR A 274 12.30 18.66 3.10
C TYR A 274 12.03 17.40 2.27
N VAL A 275 12.70 17.27 1.12
CA VAL A 275 12.61 16.08 0.25
C VAL A 275 13.19 14.86 0.95
N GLU A 276 14.37 14.98 1.53
CA GLU A 276 15.02 13.88 2.25
C GLU A 276 14.14 13.37 3.41
N GLN A 277 13.62 14.27 4.23
CA GLN A 277 12.73 13.93 5.35
C GLN A 277 11.43 13.28 4.86
N SER A 278 10.87 13.75 3.74
CA SER A 278 9.67 13.17 3.12
C SER A 278 9.91 11.72 2.66
N LEU A 279 11.01 11.49 1.94
CA LEU A 279 11.37 10.15 1.46
C LEU A 279 11.67 9.20 2.64
N ARG A 280 12.37 9.66 3.68
CA ARG A 280 12.60 8.85 4.89
C ARG A 280 11.29 8.50 5.61
N LEU A 281 10.35 9.44 5.68
CA LEU A 281 9.00 9.19 6.20
C LEU A 281 8.28 8.12 5.40
N TRP A 282 8.26 8.25 4.07
CA TRP A 282 7.66 7.27 3.18
C TRP A 282 8.27 5.88 3.33
N GLY A 283 9.60 5.76 3.37
CA GLY A 283 10.28 4.48 3.59
C GLY A 283 9.95 3.86 4.95
N ALA A 284 9.89 4.67 6.02
CA ALA A 284 9.54 4.19 7.36
C ALA A 284 8.10 3.66 7.45
N ILE A 285 7.18 4.26 6.71
CA ILE A 285 5.79 3.83 6.62
C ILE A 285 5.70 2.54 5.81
N LEU A 286 6.22 2.55 4.58
CA LEU A 286 6.16 1.40 3.66
C LEU A 286 6.85 0.14 4.22
N SER A 287 7.87 0.31 5.06
CA SER A 287 8.55 -0.80 5.74
C SER A 287 7.66 -1.60 6.71
N GLN A 288 6.46 -1.11 7.02
CA GLN A 288 5.54 -1.69 8.01
C GLN A 288 4.13 -1.91 7.42
N LEU A 289 4.02 -2.01 6.09
CA LEU A 289 2.75 -2.04 5.37
C LEU A 289 1.76 -3.13 5.86
N PRO A 290 2.16 -4.38 6.17
CA PRO A 290 1.22 -5.39 6.69
C PRO A 290 0.59 -5.00 8.04
N GLN A 291 1.39 -4.41 8.93
CA GLN A 291 0.90 -3.90 10.21
C GLN A 291 -0.08 -2.74 9.96
N MET A 292 0.25 -1.82 9.05
CA MET A 292 -0.64 -0.71 8.72
C MET A 292 -1.99 -1.17 8.21
N TRP A 293 -2.03 -2.20 7.34
CA TRP A 293 -3.30 -2.79 6.89
C TRP A 293 -4.11 -3.34 8.05
N SER A 294 -3.47 -4.04 8.98
CA SER A 294 -4.13 -4.58 10.17
C SER A 294 -4.69 -3.47 11.07
N LEU A 295 -3.94 -2.37 11.28
CA LEU A 295 -4.39 -1.21 12.06
C LEU A 295 -5.52 -0.46 11.35
N ALA A 296 -5.45 -0.30 10.03
CA ALA A 296 -6.49 0.36 9.25
C ALA A 296 -7.80 -0.43 9.28
N GLU A 297 -7.74 -1.75 9.16
CA GLU A 297 -8.91 -2.60 9.30
C GLU A 297 -9.50 -2.56 10.71
N ALA A 298 -8.67 -2.57 11.76
CA ALA A 298 -9.14 -2.42 13.14
C ALA A 298 -9.89 -1.09 13.32
N ASP A 299 -9.30 0.03 12.87
CA ASP A 299 -9.96 1.33 12.93
C ASP A 299 -11.30 1.36 12.18
N LEU A 300 -11.39 0.69 11.01
CA LEU A 300 -12.63 0.63 10.23
C LEU A 300 -13.71 -0.28 10.86
N LEU A 301 -13.30 -1.41 11.45
CA LEU A 301 -14.19 -2.51 11.84
C LEU A 301 -14.47 -2.59 13.36
N ASP A 302 -13.77 -1.84 14.22
CA ASP A 302 -13.95 -1.90 15.68
C ASP A 302 -15.25 -1.25 16.19
N GLY A 303 -16.15 -0.83 15.31
CA GLY A 303 -17.50 -0.37 15.68
C GLY A 303 -17.58 1.08 16.20
N GLY A 304 -16.52 1.88 16.05
CA GLY A 304 -16.52 3.31 16.41
C GLY A 304 -17.51 4.19 15.62
N GLY A 305 -18.16 3.62 14.60
CA GLY A 305 -19.13 4.29 13.74
C GLY A 305 -18.49 5.31 12.80
N TYR A 306 -19.25 5.76 11.81
CA TYR A 306 -18.82 6.79 10.86
C TYR A 306 -19.94 7.78 10.59
N ARG A 307 -19.58 8.96 10.07
CA ARG A 307 -20.53 9.95 9.55
C ARG A 307 -20.36 10.04 8.04
N LEU A 308 -21.45 9.86 7.31
CA LEU A 308 -21.47 10.11 5.88
C LEU A 308 -21.48 11.63 5.65
N ARG A 309 -20.47 12.17 4.98
CA ARG A 309 -20.31 13.61 4.79
C ARG A 309 -19.69 13.89 3.43
N ASP A 310 -20.13 14.97 2.78
CA ASP A 310 -19.39 15.56 1.67
C ASP A 310 -18.17 16.32 2.21
N THR A 311 -16.97 15.89 1.82
CA THR A 311 -15.70 16.49 2.27
C THR A 311 -15.18 17.57 1.32
N GLY A 312 -15.90 17.85 0.22
CA GLY A 312 -15.42 18.65 -0.90
C GLY A 312 -14.71 17.81 -1.98
N GLN A 313 -14.35 16.57 -1.66
CA GLN A 313 -13.78 15.57 -2.60
C GLN A 313 -14.80 14.49 -2.98
N GLY A 314 -16.04 14.64 -2.53
CA GLY A 314 -17.10 13.65 -2.67
C GLY A 314 -17.68 13.23 -1.33
N ILE A 315 -18.64 12.32 -1.37
CA ILE A 315 -19.28 11.77 -0.19
C ILE A 315 -18.39 10.65 0.38
N HIS A 316 -17.93 10.84 1.62
CA HIS A 316 -17.10 9.87 2.32
C HIS A 316 -17.69 9.44 3.66
N ARG A 317 -17.35 8.21 4.05
CA ARG A 317 -17.53 7.71 5.41
C ARG A 317 -16.42 8.27 6.29
N VAL A 318 -16.68 9.36 6.99
CA VAL A 318 -15.73 10.02 7.87
C VAL A 318 -15.69 9.29 9.22
N GLN A 319 -14.53 8.75 9.59
CA GLN A 319 -14.32 7.93 10.78
C GLN A 319 -12.93 8.18 11.38
N ALA A 320 -12.88 8.32 12.71
CA ALA A 320 -11.62 8.45 13.44
C ALA A 320 -10.75 7.18 13.30
N ALA A 321 -9.44 7.36 13.14
CA ALA A 321 -8.48 6.26 13.00
C ALA A 321 -7.39 6.31 14.10
N PRO A 322 -7.74 6.03 15.38
CA PRO A 322 -6.82 6.17 16.50
C PRO A 322 -5.64 5.20 16.49
N HIS A 323 -5.78 4.00 15.91
CA HIS A 323 -4.67 3.04 15.83
C HIS A 323 -3.64 3.51 14.79
N VAL A 324 -4.11 3.85 13.59
CA VAL A 324 -3.28 4.45 12.54
C VAL A 324 -2.66 5.77 13.01
N GLY A 325 -3.44 6.61 13.72
CA GLY A 325 -2.96 7.88 14.24
C GLY A 325 -1.80 7.72 15.22
N ARG A 326 -1.90 6.81 16.19
CA ARG A 326 -0.80 6.51 17.12
C ARG A 326 0.43 5.99 16.40
N PHE A 327 0.25 5.11 15.41
CA PHE A 327 1.34 4.60 14.59
C PHE A 327 2.08 5.73 13.86
N MET A 328 1.34 6.62 13.20
CA MET A 328 1.93 7.75 12.46
C MET A 328 2.69 8.72 13.36
N HIS A 329 2.14 9.07 14.53
CA HIS A 329 2.84 9.91 15.51
C HIS A 329 4.12 9.24 16.04
N HIS A 330 4.10 7.93 16.25
CA HIS A 330 5.29 7.18 16.66
C HIS A 330 6.38 7.18 15.58
N VAL A 331 6.01 6.91 14.32
CA VAL A 331 6.95 6.95 13.18
C VAL A 331 7.56 8.35 13.04
N LEU A 332 6.72 9.39 13.10
CA LEU A 332 7.15 10.78 12.97
C LEU A 332 8.10 11.19 14.10
N SER A 333 7.74 10.92 15.36
CA SER A 333 8.58 11.25 16.52
C SER A 333 9.94 10.56 16.45
N ARG A 334 9.96 9.29 16.02
CA ARG A 334 11.21 8.54 15.82
C ARG A 334 12.08 9.21 14.75
N LEU A 335 11.52 9.54 13.58
CA LEU A 335 12.28 10.16 12.50
C LEU A 335 12.81 11.55 12.88
N GLN A 336 11.99 12.36 13.55
CA GLN A 336 12.40 13.67 14.06
C GLN A 336 13.60 13.55 15.02
N SER A 337 13.63 12.53 15.88
CA SER A 337 14.77 12.28 16.77
C SER A 337 16.06 11.87 16.05
N GLN A 338 15.96 11.39 14.81
CA GLN A 338 17.09 10.94 14.00
C GLN A 338 17.59 12.02 13.03
N CYS A 339 16.81 13.08 12.80
CA CYS A 339 17.20 14.19 11.95
C CYS A 339 18.38 14.95 12.59
N LYS A 340 19.46 15.16 11.83
CA LYS A 340 20.63 15.93 12.26
C LYS A 340 20.42 17.46 12.20
N GLY A 341 19.17 17.91 12.08
CA GLY A 341 18.75 19.31 11.94
C GLY A 341 17.24 19.43 12.16
N ASP A 342 16.71 20.63 11.93
CA ASP A 342 15.29 20.91 12.16
C ASP A 342 14.36 20.13 11.20
N TRP A 343 13.21 19.71 11.72
CA TRP A 343 12.16 19.12 10.91
C TRP A 343 11.53 20.22 10.03
N VAL A 344 11.57 20.03 8.72
CA VAL A 344 11.04 20.98 7.74
C VAL A 344 9.61 20.60 7.38
N GLY A 345 8.72 21.59 7.41
CA GLY A 345 7.29 21.47 7.10
C GLY A 345 6.45 20.89 8.24
N SER A 346 5.14 20.75 8.00
CA SER A 346 4.21 20.38 9.06
C SER A 346 4.41 18.94 9.57
N SER A 347 4.08 18.78 10.84
CA SER A 347 3.98 17.51 11.57
C SER A 347 2.53 17.06 11.77
N ALA A 348 1.54 17.83 11.29
CA ALA A 348 0.14 17.49 11.47
C ALA A 348 -0.22 16.22 10.71
N VAL A 349 -0.95 15.33 11.38
CA VAL A 349 -1.47 14.06 10.85
C VAL A 349 -3.00 14.18 10.80
N HIS A 350 -3.57 14.21 9.60
CA HIS A 350 -5.02 14.24 9.41
C HIS A 350 -5.58 12.83 9.30
N LEU A 351 -6.58 12.51 10.11
CA LEU A 351 -7.23 11.20 10.15
C LEU A 351 -8.65 11.34 10.70
N GLY A 352 -9.64 10.94 9.92
CA GLY A 352 -11.05 11.05 10.30
C GLY A 352 -11.64 12.44 10.11
N ASP A 353 -11.15 13.20 9.14
CA ASP A 353 -11.58 14.55 8.83
C ASP A 353 -11.88 14.73 7.32
N ASN A 354 -11.83 15.95 6.79
CA ASN A 354 -12.14 16.20 5.38
C ASN A 354 -10.98 15.79 4.45
N ASP A 355 -9.74 15.84 4.92
CA ASP A 355 -8.53 15.62 4.11
C ASP A 355 -8.17 14.14 4.01
N VAL A 356 -8.40 13.42 5.12
CA VAL A 356 -8.22 11.98 5.23
C VAL A 356 -9.44 11.40 5.96
N PRO A 357 -10.53 11.07 5.23
CA PRO A 357 -11.81 10.71 5.83
C PRO A 357 -11.78 9.48 6.73
N ASN A 358 -10.94 8.51 6.44
CA ASN A 358 -10.83 7.28 7.22
C ASN A 358 -9.51 6.56 6.94
N ALA A 359 -9.26 5.47 7.67
CA ALA A 359 -8.05 4.68 7.54
C ALA A 359 -7.87 4.01 6.17
N LEU A 360 -8.96 3.75 5.42
CA LEU A 360 -8.88 3.18 4.07
C LEU A 360 -8.29 4.20 3.08
N VAL A 361 -8.78 5.44 3.11
CA VAL A 361 -8.22 6.53 2.28
C VAL A 361 -6.77 6.79 2.65
N TRP A 362 -6.46 6.75 3.94
CA TRP A 362 -5.09 6.90 4.42
C TRP A 362 -4.15 5.83 3.83
N ILE A 363 -4.46 4.54 3.98
CA ILE A 363 -3.53 3.50 3.51
C ILE A 363 -3.40 3.47 2.00
N ASP A 364 -4.48 3.76 1.26
CA ASP A 364 -4.46 3.83 -0.20
C ASP A 364 -3.46 4.89 -0.68
N LYS A 365 -3.45 6.09 -0.07
CA LYS A 365 -2.46 7.15 -0.35
C LYS A 365 -1.03 6.60 -0.30
N TYR A 366 -0.61 5.98 0.82
CA TYR A 366 0.77 5.51 0.96
C TYR A 366 1.12 4.35 0.01
N THR A 367 0.16 3.49 -0.34
CA THR A 367 0.41 2.40 -1.31
C THR A 367 0.69 2.89 -2.74
N GLN A 368 0.43 4.17 -3.04
CA GLN A 368 0.73 4.76 -4.35
C GLN A 368 2.19 5.19 -4.52
N ILE A 369 2.97 5.30 -3.44
CA ILE A 369 4.35 5.81 -3.50
C ILE A 369 5.23 5.04 -4.50
N PRO A 370 5.29 3.69 -4.50
CA PRO A 370 6.08 2.96 -5.49
C PRO A 370 5.62 3.26 -6.92
N ARG A 371 4.32 3.36 -7.15
CA ARG A 371 3.75 3.68 -8.48
C ARG A 371 4.14 5.07 -8.98
N ILE A 372 4.41 6.02 -8.08
CA ILE A 372 4.92 7.35 -8.43
C ILE A 372 6.41 7.28 -8.74
N LEU A 373 7.20 6.60 -7.90
CA LEU A 373 8.66 6.63 -7.97
C LEU A 373 9.25 5.69 -9.03
N GLU A 374 8.71 4.48 -9.17
CA GLU A 374 9.23 3.47 -10.11
C GLU A 374 9.29 3.97 -11.56
N PRO A 375 8.27 4.63 -12.12
CA PRO A 375 8.35 5.12 -13.50
C PRO A 375 9.40 6.20 -13.70
N ILE A 376 9.69 7.00 -12.67
CA ILE A 376 10.75 8.00 -12.69
C ILE A 376 12.11 7.29 -12.70
N LEU A 377 12.30 6.32 -11.81
CA LEU A 377 13.54 5.53 -11.74
C LEU A 377 13.79 4.77 -13.03
N ALA A 378 12.78 4.12 -13.60
CA ALA A 378 12.88 3.44 -14.88
C ALA A 378 13.29 4.40 -16.02
N CYS A 379 12.79 5.63 -16.01
CA CYS A 379 13.22 6.67 -16.93
C CYS A 379 14.70 7.04 -16.73
N ILE A 380 15.11 7.29 -15.48
CA ILE A 380 16.50 7.64 -15.14
C ILE A 380 17.49 6.52 -15.52
N ASP A 381 17.18 5.27 -15.19
CA ASP A 381 18.01 4.10 -15.48
C ASP A 381 18.06 3.79 -17.00
N GLY A 382 17.05 4.24 -17.75
CA GLY A 382 16.96 4.09 -19.19
C GLY A 382 17.77 5.13 -19.99
N LEU A 383 18.23 6.23 -19.37
CA LEU A 383 18.84 7.34 -20.10
C LEU A 383 20.13 6.97 -20.84
N GLU A 384 21.02 6.21 -20.20
CA GLU A 384 22.29 5.80 -20.82
C GLU A 384 22.03 4.89 -22.04
N ARG A 385 21.13 3.91 -21.88
CA ARG A 385 20.72 3.03 -22.98
C ARG A 385 20.06 3.79 -24.12
N LEU A 386 19.30 4.83 -23.81
CA LEU A 386 18.69 5.68 -24.82
C LEU A 386 19.75 6.46 -25.60
N ALA A 387 20.81 6.90 -24.93
CA ALA A 387 21.93 7.62 -25.52
C ALA A 387 22.85 6.75 -26.41
N ASP A 388 22.78 5.41 -26.31
CA ASP A 388 23.52 4.50 -27.21
C ASP A 388 23.15 4.71 -28.70
N ALA A 389 21.94 5.21 -28.97
CA ALA A 389 21.50 5.55 -30.32
C ALA A 389 21.95 6.98 -30.70
N PRO A 390 22.74 7.19 -31.78
CA PRO A 390 23.31 8.51 -32.11
C PRO A 390 22.26 9.61 -32.31
N GLY A 391 21.12 9.29 -32.92
CA GLY A 391 20.03 10.26 -33.10
C GLY A 391 19.37 10.66 -31.78
N MET A 392 19.33 9.76 -30.81
CA MET A 392 18.81 10.04 -29.47
C MET A 392 19.80 10.84 -28.64
N LEU A 393 21.10 10.52 -28.71
CA LEU A 393 22.14 11.33 -28.10
C LEU A 393 22.07 12.78 -28.62
N ALA A 394 22.02 12.98 -29.94
CA ALA A 394 21.91 14.32 -30.53
C ALA A 394 20.63 15.06 -30.08
N TYR A 395 19.51 14.36 -29.90
CA TYR A 395 18.28 14.94 -29.35
C TYR A 395 18.46 15.37 -27.89
N ILE A 396 19.11 14.56 -27.08
CA ILE A 396 19.41 14.86 -25.67
C ILE A 396 20.37 16.05 -25.56
N GLU A 397 21.48 16.04 -26.32
CA GLU A 397 22.46 17.11 -26.34
C GLU A 397 21.84 18.44 -26.83
N GLY A 398 20.99 18.38 -27.85
CA GLY A 398 20.28 19.56 -28.36
C GLY A 398 19.26 20.15 -27.37
N GLY A 399 18.67 19.34 -26.49
CA GLY A 399 17.68 19.78 -25.51
C GLY A 399 18.24 20.16 -24.14
N TRP A 400 19.27 19.44 -23.67
CA TRP A 400 19.78 19.51 -22.30
C TRP A 400 21.30 19.58 -22.19
N GLY A 401 22.04 19.51 -23.31
CA GLY A 401 23.49 19.56 -23.33
C GLY A 401 24.14 18.18 -23.18
N ASP A 402 23.80 17.41 -22.14
CA ASP A 402 24.28 16.05 -21.95
C ASP A 402 23.28 15.18 -21.15
N VAL A 403 23.57 13.87 -21.07
CA VAL A 403 22.74 12.88 -20.36
C VAL A 403 22.61 13.20 -18.87
N ARG A 404 23.69 13.69 -18.24
CA ARG A 404 23.71 14.04 -16.81
C ARG A 404 22.80 15.24 -16.52
N SER A 405 22.83 16.25 -17.38
CA SER A 405 22.04 17.46 -17.30
C SER A 405 20.55 17.17 -17.53
N LEU A 406 20.22 16.24 -18.44
CA LEU A 406 18.87 15.71 -18.58
C LEU A 406 18.40 14.99 -17.30
N ARG A 407 19.23 14.08 -16.76
CA ARG A 407 18.96 13.38 -15.49
C ARG A 407 18.67 14.37 -14.36
N LYS A 408 19.56 15.35 -14.15
CA LYS A 408 19.39 16.41 -13.14
C LYS A 408 18.19 17.30 -13.41
N SER A 409 17.83 17.54 -14.67
CA SER A 409 16.63 18.32 -15.00
C SER A 409 15.35 17.61 -14.57
N ILE A 410 15.25 16.29 -14.82
CA ILE A 410 14.12 15.46 -14.40
C ILE A 410 14.06 15.38 -12.87
N LEU A 411 15.16 15.00 -12.23
CA LEU A 411 15.23 14.86 -10.77
C LEU A 411 15.02 16.19 -10.05
N GLY A 412 15.65 17.26 -10.52
CA GLY A 412 15.51 18.59 -9.93
C GLY A 412 14.12 19.17 -10.10
N ASP A 413 13.41 18.88 -11.19
CA ASP A 413 11.99 19.24 -11.32
C ASP A 413 11.12 18.43 -10.35
N PHE A 414 11.34 17.12 -10.23
CA PHE A 414 10.62 16.27 -9.27
C PHE A 414 10.87 16.72 -7.82
N PHE A 415 12.12 16.84 -7.38
CA PHE A 415 12.46 17.25 -6.02
C PHE A 415 12.00 18.66 -5.65
N ARG A 416 11.83 19.54 -6.63
CA ARG A 416 11.15 20.83 -6.40
C ARG A 416 9.64 20.65 -6.32
N HIS A 417 9.02 20.14 -7.38
CA HIS A 417 7.60 20.33 -7.64
C HIS A 417 6.71 19.14 -7.24
N ALA A 418 7.28 18.00 -6.89
CA ALA A 418 6.58 16.94 -6.18
C ALA A 418 6.52 17.18 -4.67
N PHE A 419 7.20 18.22 -4.16
CA PHE A 419 7.31 18.56 -2.74
C PHE A 419 7.14 20.07 -2.49
N ASP A 420 6.28 20.74 -3.26
CA ASP A 420 6.11 22.20 -3.21
C ASP A 420 4.78 22.67 -2.59
N GLY A 421 4.02 21.75 -1.99
CA GLY A 421 2.70 22.02 -1.43
C GLY A 421 1.59 22.20 -2.48
N SER A 422 1.90 22.05 -3.77
CA SER A 422 0.89 22.08 -4.81
C SER A 422 -0.06 20.87 -4.70
N GLY A 423 -1.24 20.97 -5.31
CA GLY A 423 -2.27 19.92 -5.25
C GLY A 423 -3.19 20.00 -4.02
N ALA A 424 -2.85 20.75 -2.98
CA ALA A 424 -3.80 21.09 -1.91
C ALA A 424 -4.95 21.96 -2.45
N ASP A 425 -6.04 22.10 -1.69
CA ASP A 425 -7.18 22.92 -2.13
C ASP A 425 -6.87 24.42 -2.07
N ASN A 426 -6.11 24.86 -1.06
CA ASN A 426 -5.73 26.27 -0.90
C ASN A 426 -4.30 26.43 -0.31
N PHE A 427 -3.84 27.68 -0.16
CA PHE A 427 -2.51 27.99 0.38
C PHE A 427 -2.36 27.65 1.87
N TYR A 428 -3.46 27.64 2.63
CA TYR A 428 -3.44 27.29 4.04
C TYR A 428 -3.17 25.79 4.23
N ASP A 429 -3.76 24.96 3.36
CA ASP A 429 -3.60 23.50 3.38
C ASP A 429 -2.32 23.01 2.69
N ALA A 430 -1.58 23.92 2.04
CA ALA A 430 -0.36 23.59 1.33
C ALA A 430 0.80 23.32 2.30
N GLY A 431 1.19 22.04 2.44
CA GLY A 431 2.20 21.64 3.43
C GLY A 431 1.70 21.75 4.88
N SER A 432 0.39 21.87 5.09
CA SER A 432 -0.25 21.93 6.41
C SER A 432 -0.17 20.60 7.16
N CYS A 433 0.13 19.51 6.46
CA CYS A 433 0.20 18.16 7.02
C CYS A 433 1.21 17.27 6.29
N ILE A 434 1.52 16.15 6.93
CA ILE A 434 2.39 15.11 6.38
C ILE A 434 1.84 14.49 5.09
N ASP A 435 0.53 14.34 4.96
CA ASP A 435 -0.11 13.79 3.76
C ASP A 435 -0.06 14.77 2.57
N GLY A 436 0.05 16.07 2.84
CA GLY A 436 0.20 17.12 1.83
C GLY A 436 1.46 16.94 0.98
N ARG A 437 2.49 16.26 1.51
CA ARG A 437 3.71 15.87 0.76
C ARG A 437 3.35 14.96 -0.43
N LEU A 438 2.49 13.98 -0.21
CA LEU A 438 2.09 13.03 -1.25
C LEU A 438 1.12 13.66 -2.25
N THR A 439 0.25 14.57 -1.79
CA THR A 439 -0.65 15.32 -2.68
C THR A 439 0.12 16.12 -3.72
N SER A 440 1.26 16.73 -3.36
CA SER A 440 2.15 17.40 -4.32
C SER A 440 2.77 16.45 -5.33
N ALA A 441 3.19 15.26 -4.91
CA ALA A 441 3.72 14.25 -5.82
C ALA A 441 2.66 13.77 -6.83
N TRP A 442 1.43 13.56 -6.38
CA TRP A 442 0.31 13.23 -7.28
C TRP A 442 0.04 14.36 -8.29
N ASN A 443 0.04 15.60 -7.83
CA ASN A 443 -0.11 16.75 -8.71
C ASN A 443 1.03 16.85 -9.74
N TRP A 444 2.26 16.51 -9.36
CA TRP A 444 3.40 16.45 -10.27
C TRP A 444 3.17 15.39 -11.37
N CYS A 445 2.73 14.19 -11.00
CA CYS A 445 2.37 13.14 -11.95
C CYS A 445 1.33 13.60 -12.97
N SER A 446 0.28 14.30 -12.52
CA SER A 446 -0.77 14.86 -13.39
C SER A 446 -0.24 15.89 -14.40
N LYS A 447 0.88 16.54 -14.09
CA LYS A 447 1.52 17.57 -14.90
C LYS A 447 2.63 17.03 -15.79
N LEU A 448 3.06 15.78 -15.62
CA LEU A 448 4.12 15.17 -16.43
C LEU A 448 3.88 15.35 -17.95
N PRO A 449 2.66 15.18 -18.51
CA PRO A 449 2.41 15.42 -19.94
C PRO A 449 2.76 16.82 -20.45
N LYS A 450 2.89 17.81 -19.56
CA LYS A 450 3.20 19.21 -19.88
C LYS A 450 4.68 19.54 -19.72
N LYS A 451 5.51 18.60 -19.25
CA LYS A 451 6.95 18.79 -19.03
C LYS A 451 7.70 18.62 -20.35
N ASN A 452 8.74 19.42 -20.56
CA ASN A 452 9.54 19.39 -21.79
C ASN A 452 10.30 18.06 -22.00
N TYR A 453 10.53 17.30 -20.94
CA TYR A 453 11.14 15.96 -20.97
C TYR A 453 10.12 14.82 -21.05
N GLN A 454 8.82 15.08 -21.24
CA GLN A 454 7.80 14.02 -21.31
C GLN A 454 8.10 12.96 -22.38
N HIS A 455 8.68 13.37 -23.50
CA HIS A 455 9.04 12.43 -24.58
C HIS A 455 10.11 11.43 -24.15
N ILE A 456 11.02 11.83 -23.24
CA ILE A 456 12.05 10.94 -22.70
C ILE A 456 11.39 9.82 -21.90
N PHE A 457 10.39 10.13 -21.05
CA PHE A 457 9.61 9.10 -20.33
C PHE A 457 9.01 8.08 -21.30
N LYS A 458 8.36 8.54 -22.37
CA LYS A 458 7.77 7.64 -23.40
C LYS A 458 8.84 6.77 -24.07
N MET A 459 9.98 7.36 -24.42
CA MET A 459 11.09 6.65 -25.08
C MET A 459 11.74 5.61 -24.17
N THR A 460 11.69 5.81 -22.85
CA THR A 460 12.15 4.83 -21.84
C THR A 460 11.07 3.83 -21.44
N GLY A 461 9.94 3.76 -22.16
CA GLY A 461 8.88 2.76 -21.94
C GLY A 461 7.76 3.17 -20.98
N PHE A 462 7.63 4.45 -20.64
CA PHE A 462 6.54 4.94 -19.78
C PHE A 462 5.18 4.82 -20.47
N VAL A 463 4.28 4.05 -19.87
CA VAL A 463 2.88 3.90 -20.30
C VAL A 463 1.87 4.66 -19.41
N GLY A 464 2.28 5.04 -18.19
CA GLY A 464 1.43 5.71 -17.20
C GLY A 464 1.86 5.34 -15.77
N PHE A 465 1.44 6.14 -14.78
CA PHE A 465 1.70 5.85 -13.36
C PHE A 465 0.82 4.72 -12.81
N ASP A 466 -0.30 4.41 -13.48
CA ASP A 466 -1.18 3.29 -13.12
C ASP A 466 -0.85 1.98 -13.85
N GLY A 467 0.17 1.99 -14.72
CA GLY A 467 0.55 0.87 -15.60
C GLY A 467 -0.38 0.71 -16.81
N GLU A 468 -0.29 -0.44 -17.49
CA GLU A 468 -1.31 -0.84 -18.48
C GLU A 468 -2.62 -1.18 -17.76
N PHE A 469 -3.52 -0.20 -17.68
CA PHE A 469 -4.86 -0.43 -17.14
C PHE A 469 -5.69 -1.22 -18.15
N THR A 470 -5.62 -2.56 -18.09
CA THR A 470 -6.61 -3.42 -18.74
C THR A 470 -7.85 -3.44 -17.85
N LYS A 471 -8.95 -2.84 -18.34
CA LYS A 471 -10.26 -2.87 -17.69
C LYS A 471 -10.82 -4.28 -17.61
#